data_AF-A0A349LU66-F1
#
_entry.id   AF-A0A349LU66-F1
#
_cell.length_a   1.000
_cell.length_b   1.000
_cell.length_c   1.000
_cell.angle_alpha   90.00
_cell.angle_beta   90.00
_cell.angle_gamma   90.00
#
_symmetry.space_group_name_H-M   'P 1'
#
loop_
_entity.id
_entity.type
_entity.pdbx_description
1 polymer ?
#
loop_
_entity_poly.entity_id
_entity_poly.type
_entity_poly.pdbx_seq_one_letter_code
_entity_poly.pdbx_strand_id
1 'polypeptide(L)'
;VGNFTLWYYKYNIDAKLSYNYRSSFTRVGSWDPTEITTLGSERTVDASIGYEVTPKFKLMLQGQNLTNEASTSYFDNDPSHIGSYLDWGRRYLIGFSYSL
;
A
#
# COMPACT_ATOMS: atom_id res chain seq x y z
N VAL A 1 0.54 -14.68 0.38
CA VAL A 1 1.02 -13.28 0.49
C VAL A 1 2.53 -13.25 0.36
N GLY A 2 3.11 -12.15 -0.11
CA GLY A 2 4.54 -11.91 -0.15
C GLY A 2 4.84 -10.41 0.02
N ASN A 3 5.91 -10.09 0.73
CA ASN A 3 6.43 -8.73 0.85
C ASN A 3 7.93 -8.73 0.56
N PHE A 4 8.38 -7.71 -0.14
CA PHE A 4 9.79 -7.42 -0.35
C PHE A 4 10.03 -5.96 -0.04
N THR A 5 11.00 -5.66 0.82
CA THR A 5 11.32 -4.28 1.18
C THR A 5 12.83 -4.04 1.09
N LEU A 6 13.19 -2.98 0.37
CA LEU A 6 14.55 -2.46 0.28
C LEU A 6 14.68 -1.21 1.14
N TRP A 7 15.81 -1.12 1.83
CA TRP A 7 16.17 0.02 2.66
C TRP A 7 17.54 0.55 2.26
N TYR A 8 17.68 1.87 2.28
CA TYR A 8 18.95 2.56 2.07
C TYR A 8 19.13 3.62 3.13
N TYR A 9 20.30 3.64 3.76
CA TYR A 9 20.66 4.60 4.79
C TYR A 9 22.11 5.02 4.59
N LYS A 10 22.32 6.21 4.01
CA LYS A 10 23.65 6.80 3.86
C LYS A 10 23.56 8.26 3.47
N TYR A 11 24.61 9.03 3.77
CA TYR A 11 24.74 10.42 3.33
C TYR A 11 23.52 11.28 3.68
N ASN A 12 23.02 11.13 4.91
CA ASN A 12 21.83 11.85 5.42
C ASN A 12 20.53 11.53 4.66
N ILE A 13 20.52 10.48 3.85
CA ILE A 13 19.34 9.99 3.14
C ILE A 13 18.89 8.67 3.78
N ASP A 14 17.60 8.60 4.07
CA ASP A 14 16.89 7.36 4.35
C ASP A 14 15.88 7.11 3.24
N ALA A 15 15.96 5.97 2.58
CA ALA A 15 15.00 5.58 1.58
C ALA A 15 14.48 4.16 1.82
N LYS A 16 13.21 3.96 1.48
CA LYS A 16 12.52 2.68 1.57
C LYS A 16 11.71 2.46 0.31
N LEU A 17 11.76 1.25 -0.21
CA LEU A 17 10.88 0.78 -1.28
C LEU A 17 10.29 -0.56 -0.84
N SER A 18 8.96 -0.65 -0.79
CA SER A 18 8.22 -1.84 -0.39
C SER A 18 7.33 -2.30 -1.54
N TYR A 19 7.44 -3.57 -1.91
CA TYR A 19 6.52 -4.26 -2.81
C TYR A 19 5.70 -5.27 -2.00
N ASN A 20 4.39 -5.17 -2.11
CA ASN A 20 3.44 -6.05 -1.44
C ASN A 20 2.64 -6.81 -2.49
N TYR A 21 2.55 -8.13 -2.33
CA TYR A 21 1.69 -8.99 -3.13
C TYR A 21 0.76 -9.80 -2.24
N ARG A 22 -0.52 -9.78 -2.58
CA ARG A 22 -1.55 -10.63 -1.99
C ARG A 22 -2.22 -11.43 -3.10
N SER A 23 -2.17 -12.75 -2.99
CA SER A 23 -2.94 -13.64 -3.85
C SER A 23 -4.43 -13.51 -3.54
N SER A 24 -5.28 -13.84 -4.51
CA SER A 24 -6.73 -13.89 -4.30
C SER A 24 -7.10 -14.84 -3.17
N PHE A 25 -8.13 -14.48 -2.39
CA PHE A 25 -8.60 -15.29 -1.27
C PHE A 25 -10.07 -15.02 -0.99
N THR A 26 -10.76 -16.04 -0.47
CA THR A 26 -12.17 -15.94 -0.09
C THR A 26 -12.30 -15.43 1.34
N ARG A 27 -13.25 -14.53 1.56
CA ARG A 27 -13.57 -13.93 2.86
C ARG A 27 -15.07 -13.72 3.01
N VAL A 28 -15.52 -13.57 4.24
CA VAL A 28 -16.81 -12.94 4.54
C VAL A 28 -16.52 -11.46 4.76
N GLY A 29 -17.05 -10.60 3.87
CA GLY A 29 -16.78 -9.16 3.86
C GLY A 29 -17.80 -8.32 4.63
N SER A 30 -18.77 -8.98 5.26
CA SER A 30 -19.99 -8.40 5.82
C SER A 30 -20.29 -8.98 7.21
N TRP A 31 -21.28 -8.40 7.89
CA TRP A 31 -21.86 -8.97 9.10
C TRP A 31 -22.78 -10.16 8.79
N ASP A 32 -23.19 -10.30 7.53
CA ASP A 32 -23.91 -11.48 7.05
C ASP A 32 -22.93 -12.62 6.73
N PRO A 33 -22.96 -13.74 7.48
CA PRO A 33 -22.07 -14.87 7.25
C PRO A 33 -22.29 -15.57 5.90
N THR A 34 -23.40 -15.30 5.22
CA THR A 34 -23.71 -15.86 3.89
C THR A 34 -23.11 -15.04 2.75
N GLU A 35 -22.65 -13.80 3.02
CA GLU A 35 -22.07 -12.90 2.03
C GLU A 35 -20.57 -13.21 1.81
N ILE A 36 -20.33 -14.38 1.21
CA ILE A 36 -19.00 -14.88 0.87
C ILE A 36 -18.53 -14.22 -0.43
N THR A 37 -17.37 -13.57 -0.38
CA THR A 37 -16.73 -12.92 -1.55
C THR A 37 -15.28 -13.36 -1.70
N THR A 38 -14.80 -13.43 -2.94
CA THR A 38 -13.38 -13.62 -3.24
C THR A 38 -12.76 -12.26 -3.52
N LEU A 39 -11.76 -11.86 -2.73
CA LEU A 39 -10.94 -10.71 -3.09
C LEU A 39 -9.96 -11.12 -4.19
N GLY A 40 -9.85 -10.29 -5.22
CA GLY A 40 -8.85 -10.42 -6.27
C GLY A 40 -7.42 -10.35 -5.72
N SER A 41 -6.46 -10.76 -6.54
CA SER A 41 -5.05 -10.56 -6.20
C SER A 41 -4.69 -9.07 -6.29
N GLU A 42 -3.84 -8.61 -5.39
CA GLU A 42 -3.47 -7.19 -5.26
C GLU A 42 -1.95 -7.04 -5.23
N ARG A 43 -1.45 -6.00 -5.91
CA ARG A 43 -0.03 -5.63 -5.95
C ARG A 43 0.16 -4.15 -5.69
N THR A 44 0.80 -3.81 -4.57
CA THR A 44 1.11 -2.41 -4.24
C THR A 44 2.61 -2.17 -4.15
N VAL A 45 3.03 -1.00 -4.61
CA VAL A 45 4.38 -0.48 -4.40
C VAL A 45 4.27 0.79 -3.56
N ASP A 46 5.02 0.85 -2.47
CA ASP A 46 5.12 2.01 -1.61
C ASP A 46 6.58 2.46 -1.55
N ALA A 47 6.83 3.76 -1.60
CA ALA A 47 8.17 4.31 -1.52
C ALA A 47 8.21 5.48 -0.53
N SER A 48 9.32 5.63 0.17
CA SER A 48 9.57 6.83 0.96
C SER A 48 11.03 7.23 0.86
N ILE A 49 11.29 8.53 0.83
CA ILE A 49 12.61 9.11 0.93
C ILE A 49 12.59 10.23 1.95
N GLY A 50 13.59 10.25 2.81
CA GLY A 50 13.86 11.29 3.78
C GLY A 50 15.27 11.84 3.58
N TYR A 51 15.43 13.11 3.91
CA TYR A 51 16.72 13.79 3.88
C TYR A 51 16.90 14.65 5.12
N GLU A 52 17.96 14.37 5.87
CA GLU A 52 18.38 15.19 7.01
C GLU A 52 19.16 16.40 6.50
N VAL A 53 18.45 17.54 6.45
CA VAL A 53 19.03 18.83 6.04
C VAL A 53 19.98 19.34 7.11
N THR A 54 19.62 19.14 8.38
CA THR A 54 20.48 19.40 9.55
C THR A 54 20.25 18.30 10.59
N PRO A 55 21.13 18.13 11.60
CA PRO A 55 20.91 17.17 12.68
C PRO A 55 19.58 17.37 13.45
N LYS A 56 18.95 18.54 13.31
CA LYS A 56 17.69 18.88 13.95
C LYS A 56 16.51 18.91 12.99
N PHE A 57 16.72 18.89 11.68
CA PHE A 57 15.67 19.11 10.68
C PHE A 57 15.75 18.11 9.54
N LYS A 58 14.65 17.41 9.29
CA LYS A 58 14.53 16.39 8.25
C LYS A 58 13.28 16.64 7.41
N LEU A 59 13.43 16.48 6.10
CA LEU A 59 12.34 16.49 5.13
C LEU A 59 12.02 15.05 4.72
N MET A 60 10.77 14.78 4.37
CA MET A 60 10.32 13.46 3.93
C MET A 60 9.27 13.56 2.84
N LEU A 61 9.38 12.68 1.85
CA LEU A 61 8.40 12.43 0.81
C LEU A 61 8.03 10.95 0.84
N GLN A 62 6.74 10.66 0.86
CA GLN A 62 6.21 9.30 0.82
C GLN A 62 5.21 9.17 -0.32
N GLY A 63 5.25 8.05 -1.00
CA GLY A 63 4.29 7.63 -2.01
C GLY A 63 3.71 6.27 -1.62
N GLN A 64 2.38 6.18 -1.59
CA GLN A 64 1.65 4.97 -1.27
C GLN A 64 0.82 4.51 -2.47
N ASN A 65 0.73 3.19 -2.65
CA ASN A 65 0.03 2.55 -3.76
C ASN A 65 0.45 3.13 -5.12
N LEU A 66 1.75 3.24 -5.38
CA LEU A 66 2.31 3.80 -6.61
C LEU A 66 1.86 3.05 -7.87
N THR A 67 1.42 1.80 -7.74
CA THR A 67 0.80 1.02 -8.82
C THR A 67 -0.58 1.53 -9.22
N ASN A 68 -1.28 2.24 -8.32
CA ASN A 68 -2.71 2.57 -8.43
C ASN A 68 -3.60 1.32 -8.48
N GLU A 69 -3.25 0.31 -7.68
CA GLU A 69 -4.02 -0.92 -7.59
C GLU A 69 -5.33 -0.66 -6.83
N ALA A 70 -6.45 -1.07 -7.42
CA ALA A 70 -7.76 -1.07 -6.79
C ALA A 70 -8.08 -2.43 -6.18
N SER A 71 -8.78 -2.43 -5.05
CA SER A 71 -9.23 -3.64 -4.37
C SER A 71 -10.59 -4.06 -4.94
N THR A 72 -10.65 -5.21 -5.61
CA THR A 72 -11.89 -5.72 -6.21
C THR A 72 -12.25 -7.06 -5.58
N SER A 73 -13.51 -7.24 -5.19
CA SER A 73 -14.06 -8.53 -4.78
C SER A 73 -15.10 -9.04 -5.76
N TYR A 74 -15.34 -10.35 -5.71
CA TYR A 74 -16.25 -11.06 -6.61
C TYR A 74 -17.15 -12.00 -5.80
N PHE A 75 -18.41 -12.14 -6.21
CA PHE A 75 -19.32 -13.17 -5.71
C PHE A 75 -19.12 -14.48 -6.48
N ASP A 76 -19.50 -15.61 -5.86
CA ASP A 76 -19.49 -16.95 -6.48
C ASP A 76 -18.14 -17.41 -7.07
N ASN A 77 -17.05 -16.70 -6.71
CA ASN A 77 -15.74 -16.85 -7.34
C ASN A 77 -15.76 -16.58 -8.87
N ASP A 78 -16.76 -15.85 -9.36
CA ASP A 78 -16.94 -15.47 -10.76
C ASP A 78 -16.49 -14.02 -10.99
N PRO A 79 -15.42 -13.76 -11.78
CA PRO A 79 -14.95 -12.41 -12.08
C PRO A 79 -15.97 -11.49 -12.76
N SER A 80 -17.04 -12.05 -13.35
CA SER A 80 -18.13 -11.28 -13.95
C SER A 80 -19.13 -10.76 -12.91
N HIS A 81 -19.15 -11.34 -11.71
CA HIS A 81 -20.01 -10.93 -10.60
C HIS A 81 -19.23 -10.06 -9.61
N ILE A 82 -19.06 -8.78 -9.93
CA ILE A 82 -18.35 -7.83 -9.05
C ILE A 82 -19.15 -7.66 -7.75
N GLY A 83 -18.49 -7.94 -6.61
CA GLY A 83 -19.03 -7.67 -5.29
C GLY A 83 -18.76 -6.25 -4.84
N SER A 84 -17.50 -5.83 -4.84
CA SER A 84 -17.13 -4.45 -4.56
C SER A 84 -15.87 -4.02 -5.30
N TYR A 85 -15.77 -2.72 -5.54
CA TYR A 85 -14.62 -2.08 -6.16
C TYR A 85 -14.23 -0.87 -5.30
N LEU A 86 -13.09 -0.96 -4.62
CA LEU A 86 -12.54 0.09 -3.77
C LEU A 86 -11.24 0.61 -4.36
N ASP A 87 -11.26 1.87 -4.79
CA ASP A 87 -10.08 2.56 -5.29
C ASP A 87 -9.69 3.69 -4.33
N TRP A 88 -8.55 3.54 -3.66
CA TRP A 88 -7.95 4.57 -2.82
C TRP A 88 -6.91 5.42 -3.56
N GLY A 89 -6.59 5.05 -4.81
CA GLY A 89 -5.63 5.72 -5.67
C GLY A 89 -4.19 5.75 -5.15
N ARG A 90 -3.35 6.46 -5.92
CA ARG A 90 -1.99 6.87 -5.52
C ARG A 90 -2.05 8.03 -4.54
N ARG A 91 -1.30 7.94 -3.44
CA ARG A 91 -1.22 9.01 -2.43
C ARG A 91 0.22 9.46 -2.23
N TYR A 92 0.42 10.77 -2.14
CA TYR A 92 1.71 11.38 -1.87
C TYR A 92 1.62 12.22 -0.61
N LEU A 93 2.61 12.08 0.27
CA LEU A 93 2.72 12.82 1.53
C LEU A 93 4.08 13.50 1.58
N ILE A 94 4.08 14.80 1.82
CA ILE A 94 5.28 15.59 2.12
C ILE A 94 5.20 15.97 3.59
N GLY A 95 6.30 15.78 4.31
CA GLY A 95 6.39 16.09 5.73
C GLY A 95 7.76 16.61 6.11
N PHE A 96 7.84 17.13 7.32
CA PHE A 96 9.10 17.50 7.95
C PHE A 96 9.06 17.15 9.44
N SER A 97 10.22 16.95 10.02
CA SER A 97 10.38 16.77 11.47
C SER A 97 11.48 17.66 12.00
N TYR A 98 11.25 18.24 13.18
CA TYR A 98 12.22 19.08 13.88
C TYR A 98 12.43 18.58 15.31
N SER A 99 13.69 18.46 15.76
CA SER A 99 14.05 18.11 17.13
C SER A 99 14.67 19.32 17.84
N LEU A 100 14.18 19.61 19.06
CA LEU A 100 14.68 20.69 19.91
C LEU A 100 16.02 20.33 20.57
#